data_AF-A0A8J2RKU9-F1
#
_entry.id   AF-A0A8J2RKU9-F1
#
_cell.length_a   1.000
_cell.length_b   1.000
_cell.length_c   1.000
_cell.angle_alpha   90.00
_cell.angle_beta   90.00
_cell.angle_gamma   90.00
#
_symmetry.space_group_name_H-M   'P 1'
#
loop_
_entity.id
_entity.type
_entity.pdbx_description
1 polymer ?
#
loop_
_entity_poly.entity_id
_entity_poly.type
_entity_poly.pdbx_seq_one_letter_code
_entity_poly.pdbx_strand_id
1 'polypeptide(L)'
;MAAIHCQFVSLFCFVACSPTNNSNYCHKSCFRIEIIANYVRMNIDPGKEIFEYEVSFFPPVDSKHTCVKLLNQHREELGPAKTFDGVTLFLPHEFENTVTSFSSVHPDTTESVIIKVSLRQKRRPVDNIPFYNFLIQKIARILGMVKYFNPNSPIIMPLEKLEIWPGYATSADEFDGGLMFCWGLSFRVLRTNTVRDELMEVSHEQSFHAIAQRLLIGLSVITRYNNKMYRIDEILFDMNPLSTFDCQGESVSYVDYYKKRYNIDIIDKDQPMLLNRLLKKNVRGIEEEETNLVYLVPELCYITGLDERLRSNLVAMNALSSRTEFGPTERLNALTNHIESVRNDEKASSVLSKWGLSLAHIPLSLEGRVLCAETIFLGKSKFSTNRRNLVDDILVAVAIETWILVYEEKTVVNAQKFSKTLMEVGSNMGIRINPPKLVALPNDRTETYIIRIKEEIHAALQLVVAIFPEARDDRYAAIKTLCTVQYALPSQMMNVKTNLQSSEIAFGCP
;
A
#
# COMPACT_ATOMS: atom_id res chain seq x y z
N MET A 1 8.21 2.75 -2.38
CA MET A 1 8.15 1.52 -1.57
C MET A 1 7.66 1.88 -0.18
N ALA A 2 6.35 2.01 -0.01
CA ALA A 2 5.72 2.15 1.30
C ALA A 2 4.35 1.50 1.15
N ALA A 3 4.32 0.18 1.30
CA ALA A 3 3.09 -0.55 1.46
C ALA A 3 2.54 -0.16 2.83
N ILE A 4 1.38 0.48 2.84
CA ILE A 4 0.56 0.62 4.03
C ILE A 4 0.30 -0.81 4.49
N HIS A 5 0.85 -1.18 5.65
CA HIS A 5 0.45 -2.38 6.36
C HIS A 5 -1.01 -2.18 6.77
N CYS A 6 -1.94 -2.47 5.84
CA CYS A 6 -3.21 -3.02 6.24
C CYS A 6 -2.87 -4.25 7.06
N GLN A 7 -3.24 -4.25 8.34
CA GLN A 7 -3.42 -5.48 9.08
C GLN A 7 -4.53 -6.26 8.36
N PHE A 8 -4.14 -6.99 7.32
CA PHE A 8 -4.87 -8.15 6.87
C PHE A 8 -4.95 -9.03 8.11
N VAL A 9 -6.14 -9.16 8.70
CA VAL A 9 -6.48 -10.38 9.42
C VAL A 9 -6.31 -11.48 8.38
N SER A 10 -5.10 -12.03 8.36
CA SER A 10 -4.70 -13.07 7.46
C SER A 10 -5.43 -14.28 8.01
N LEU A 11 -6.57 -14.65 7.41
CA LEU A 11 -6.87 -16.07 7.34
C LEU A 11 -5.65 -16.67 6.66
N PHE A 12 -4.81 -17.37 7.42
CA PHE A 12 -3.71 -18.14 6.89
C PHE A 12 -4.31 -19.18 5.93
N CYS A 13 -4.44 -18.81 4.67
CA CYS A 13 -4.58 -19.77 3.60
C CYS A 13 -3.18 -20.35 3.42
N PHE A 14 -2.90 -21.47 4.08
CA PHE A 14 -1.74 -22.28 3.77
C PHE A 14 -1.92 -22.78 2.32
N VAL A 15 -1.40 -22.02 1.36
CA VAL A 15 -1.06 -22.59 0.06
C VAL A 15 0.24 -23.35 0.29
N ALA A 16 0.11 -24.60 0.72
CA ALA A 16 1.22 -25.52 0.65
C ALA A 16 1.67 -25.58 -0.81
N CYS A 17 2.95 -25.31 -1.09
CA CYS A 17 3.58 -25.77 -2.33
C CYS A 17 3.44 -27.30 -2.31
N SER A 18 2.44 -27.80 -3.02
CA SER A 18 2.07 -29.21 -2.94
C SER A 18 3.13 -30.03 -3.67
N PRO A 19 3.80 -31.00 -3.02
CA PRO A 19 4.47 -32.06 -3.74
C PRO A 19 3.38 -32.81 -4.53
N THR A 20 3.69 -33.15 -5.78
CA THR A 20 2.78 -33.56 -6.87
C THR A 20 1.95 -34.83 -6.65
N ASN A 21 1.77 -35.32 -5.42
CA ASN A 21 0.91 -36.45 -5.09
C ASN A 21 0.38 -36.29 -3.66
N ASN A 22 -0.83 -35.77 -3.48
CA ASN A 22 -1.72 -36.15 -2.38
C ASN A 22 -3.11 -35.52 -2.57
N SER A 23 -4.00 -36.25 -3.23
CA SER A 23 -5.43 -36.04 -3.10
C SER A 23 -5.87 -36.51 -1.70
N ASN A 24 -6.53 -35.62 -0.96
CA ASN A 24 -7.16 -35.83 0.36
C ASN A 24 -6.29 -35.53 1.61
N TYR A 25 -5.99 -34.25 1.84
CA TYR A 25 -5.77 -33.74 3.20
C TYR A 25 -7.08 -33.73 4.00
N CYS A 26 -7.50 -34.90 4.48
CA CYS A 26 -8.67 -35.06 5.34
C CYS A 26 -8.32 -34.63 6.78
N HIS A 27 -8.12 -33.33 6.99
CA HIS A 27 -8.09 -32.77 8.34
C HIS A 27 -9.50 -32.84 8.93
N LYS A 28 -9.62 -33.30 10.19
CA LYS A 28 -10.89 -33.35 10.95
C LYS A 28 -11.53 -31.96 10.98
N SER A 29 -12.45 -31.69 10.05
CA SER A 29 -13.23 -30.46 10.00
C SER A 29 -14.48 -30.60 10.87
N CYS A 30 -14.86 -29.54 11.59
CA CYS A 30 -16.06 -29.56 12.41
C CYS A 30 -17.32 -29.46 11.52
N PHE A 31 -17.31 -28.54 10.54
CA PHE A 31 -18.36 -28.38 9.53
C PHE A 31 -17.86 -27.57 8.33
N ARG A 32 -18.61 -27.65 7.22
CA ARG A 32 -18.33 -26.93 5.97
C ARG A 32 -19.14 -25.62 5.93
N ILE A 33 -18.59 -24.60 5.30
CA ILE A 33 -19.21 -23.28 5.15
C ILE A 33 -19.03 -22.77 3.73
N GLU A 34 -19.98 -21.98 3.25
CA GLU A 34 -19.80 -21.22 2.01
C GLU A 34 -19.04 -19.93 2.31
N ILE A 35 -18.03 -19.63 1.51
CA ILE A 35 -17.17 -18.45 1.65
C ILE A 35 -17.16 -17.72 0.32
N ILE A 36 -17.34 -16.40 0.36
CA ILE A 36 -17.18 -15.55 -0.80
C ILE A 36 -15.78 -14.93 -0.75
N ALA A 37 -15.03 -15.09 -1.83
CA ALA A 37 -13.71 -14.49 -1.98
C ALA A 37 -13.80 -13.23 -2.84
N ASN A 38 -12.87 -12.29 -2.64
CA ASN A 38 -12.78 -11.05 -3.43
C ASN A 38 -12.13 -11.27 -4.81
N TYR A 39 -12.40 -12.43 -5.41
CA TYR A 39 -11.95 -12.85 -6.72
C TYR A 39 -13.12 -12.83 -7.71
N VAL A 40 -12.88 -12.33 -8.91
CA VAL A 40 -13.86 -12.31 -10.00
C VAL A 40 -13.30 -13.14 -11.14
N ARG A 41 -14.02 -14.19 -11.54
CA ARG A 41 -13.63 -15.04 -12.67
C ARG A 41 -13.75 -14.26 -13.98
N MET A 42 -12.74 -14.39 -14.84
CA MET A 42 -12.78 -13.92 -16.21
C MET A 42 -13.13 -15.11 -17.10
N ASN A 43 -14.32 -15.07 -17.70
CA ASN A 43 -14.75 -16.05 -18.67
C ASN A 43 -14.11 -15.75 -20.02
N ILE A 44 -13.69 -16.81 -20.70
CA ILE A 44 -13.12 -16.76 -22.04
C ILE A 44 -14.11 -17.48 -22.94
N ASP A 45 -14.54 -16.82 -24.01
CA ASP A 45 -15.48 -17.39 -24.97
C ASP A 45 -14.85 -18.61 -25.66
N PRO A 46 -15.63 -19.68 -25.93
CA PRO A 46 -15.11 -20.87 -26.59
C PRO A 46 -14.44 -20.53 -27.94
N GLY A 47 -13.20 -20.98 -28.12
CA GLY A 47 -12.40 -20.73 -29.34
C GLY A 47 -11.77 -19.34 -29.42
N LYS A 48 -11.93 -18.48 -28.41
CA LYS A 48 -11.21 -17.21 -28.29
C LYS A 48 -10.01 -17.39 -27.39
N GLU A 49 -8.83 -17.17 -27.93
CA GLU A 49 -7.56 -17.32 -27.23
C GLU A 49 -6.58 -16.25 -27.70
N ILE A 50 -5.46 -16.09 -27.00
CA ILE A 50 -4.45 -15.10 -27.36
C ILE A 50 -3.39 -15.78 -28.24
N PHE A 51 -3.35 -15.36 -29.50
CA PHE A 51 -2.37 -15.80 -30.48
C PHE A 51 -1.28 -14.74 -30.64
N GLU A 52 -0.03 -15.16 -30.55
CA GLU A 52 1.15 -14.32 -30.72
C GLU A 52 1.70 -14.47 -32.14
N TYR A 53 1.83 -13.34 -32.83
CA TYR A 53 2.38 -13.25 -34.17
C TYR A 53 3.60 -12.36 -34.21
N GLU A 54 4.55 -12.71 -35.07
CA GLU A 54 5.67 -11.88 -35.45
C GLU A 54 5.35 -11.12 -36.74
N VAL A 55 5.54 -9.80 -36.72
CA VAL A 55 5.28 -8.91 -37.84
C VAL A 55 6.61 -8.40 -38.38
N SER A 56 6.81 -8.59 -39.67
CA SER A 56 7.98 -8.09 -40.41
C SER A 56 7.52 -7.22 -41.58
N PHE A 57 8.31 -6.19 -41.88
CA PHE A 57 8.01 -5.21 -42.92
C PHE A 57 9.09 -5.27 -44.00
N PHE A 58 8.68 -5.24 -45.27
CA PHE A 58 9.57 -5.23 -46.42
C PHE A 58 9.14 -4.12 -47.39
N PRO A 59 9.93 -3.03 -47.54
CA PRO A 59 11.21 -2.74 -46.87
C PRO A 59 11.09 -2.55 -45.34
N PRO A 60 12.19 -2.69 -44.58
CA PRO A 60 12.18 -2.54 -43.12
C PRO A 60 11.81 -1.11 -42.71
N VAL A 61 11.00 -0.98 -41.66
CA VAL A 61 10.53 0.30 -41.13
C VAL A 61 10.93 0.42 -39.66
N ASP A 62 11.77 1.40 -39.34
CA ASP A 62 12.29 1.58 -37.97
C ASP A 62 11.29 2.31 -37.04
N SER A 63 10.46 3.19 -37.60
CA SER A 63 9.50 3.97 -36.83
C SER A 63 8.31 3.11 -36.40
N LYS A 64 8.23 2.77 -35.10
CA LYS A 64 7.09 2.07 -34.50
C LYS A 64 5.75 2.71 -34.83
N HIS A 65 5.68 4.04 -34.85
CA HIS A 65 4.45 4.77 -35.18
C HIS A 65 4.01 4.50 -36.62
N THR A 66 4.96 4.45 -37.55
CA THR A 66 4.72 4.10 -38.96
C THR A 66 4.31 2.64 -39.10
N CYS A 67 4.97 1.71 -38.41
CA CYS A 67 4.58 0.29 -38.39
C CYS A 67 3.12 0.10 -37.93
N VAL A 68 2.71 0.83 -36.88
CA VAL A 68 1.31 0.82 -36.38
C VAL A 68 0.35 1.36 -37.43
N LYS A 69 0.70 2.44 -38.15
CA LYS A 69 -0.13 3.02 -39.22
C LYS A 69 -0.31 2.05 -40.38
N LEU A 70 0.77 1.43 -40.86
CA LEU A 70 0.76 0.44 -41.92
C LEU A 70 -0.14 -0.74 -41.55
N LEU A 71 0.09 -1.35 -40.39
CA LEU A 71 -0.73 -2.46 -39.91
C LEU A 71 -2.21 -2.07 -39.68
N ASN A 72 -2.51 -0.78 -39.46
CA ASN A 72 -3.88 -0.29 -39.32
C ASN A 72 -4.65 -0.15 -40.64
N GLN A 73 -4.00 -0.27 -41.79
CA GLN A 73 -4.70 -0.32 -43.09
C GLN A 73 -5.50 -1.62 -43.22
N HIS A 74 -5.07 -2.69 -42.56
CA HIS A 74 -5.69 -4.03 -42.59
C HIS A 74 -6.64 -4.29 -41.42
N ARG A 75 -7.36 -3.27 -40.95
CA ARG A 75 -8.23 -3.39 -39.76
C ARG A 75 -9.39 -4.38 -39.95
N GLU A 76 -9.89 -4.54 -41.17
CA GLU A 76 -10.99 -5.46 -41.46
C GLU A 76 -10.55 -6.91 -41.27
N GLU A 77 -9.35 -7.26 -41.74
CA GLU A 77 -8.77 -8.61 -41.65
C GLU A 77 -8.25 -8.92 -40.23
N LEU A 78 -7.63 -7.94 -39.56
CA LEU A 78 -7.10 -8.10 -38.20
C LEU A 78 -8.20 -8.05 -37.12
N GLY A 79 -9.39 -7.56 -37.47
CA GLY A 79 -10.50 -7.40 -36.55
C GLY A 79 -10.39 -6.21 -35.56
N PRO A 80 -11.39 -6.06 -34.67
CA PRO A 80 -11.55 -4.88 -33.81
C PRO A 80 -10.61 -4.84 -32.60
N ALA A 81 -9.97 -5.97 -32.26
CA ALA A 81 -9.06 -6.11 -31.12
C ALA A 81 -7.69 -6.58 -31.57
N LYS A 82 -6.68 -5.74 -31.32
CA LYS A 82 -5.27 -6.08 -31.47
C LYS A 82 -4.41 -5.29 -30.51
N THR A 83 -3.29 -5.87 -30.11
CA THR A 83 -2.20 -5.16 -29.43
C THR A 83 -0.91 -5.40 -30.20
N PHE A 84 -0.23 -4.32 -30.57
CA PHE A 84 0.97 -4.36 -31.39
C PHE A 84 2.06 -3.48 -30.77
N ASP A 85 3.24 -4.04 -30.55
CA ASP A 85 4.36 -3.35 -29.92
C ASP A 85 5.41 -2.82 -30.90
N GLY A 86 5.23 -3.07 -32.20
CA GLY A 86 6.19 -2.74 -33.28
C GLY A 86 6.79 -3.97 -33.95
N VAL A 87 6.81 -5.12 -33.26
CA VAL A 87 7.32 -6.40 -33.77
C VAL A 87 6.33 -7.53 -33.51
N THR A 88 5.78 -7.60 -32.29
CA THR A 88 4.85 -8.63 -31.85
C THR A 88 3.42 -8.12 -31.92
N LEU A 89 2.55 -8.91 -32.57
CA LEU A 89 1.13 -8.67 -32.68
C LEU A 89 0.37 -9.75 -31.91
N PHE A 90 -0.55 -9.35 -31.04
CA PHE A 90 -1.49 -10.26 -30.39
C PHE A 90 -2.90 -10.07 -30.95
N LEU A 91 -3.55 -11.19 -31.27
CA LEU A 91 -4.92 -11.25 -31.76
C LEU A 91 -5.75 -12.28 -30.96
N PRO A 92 -7.08 -12.09 -30.87
CA PRO A 92 -7.98 -13.02 -30.19
C PRO A 92 -8.41 -14.23 -31.06
N HIS A 93 -7.83 -14.38 -32.25
CA HIS A 93 -8.17 -15.44 -33.21
C HIS A 93 -6.95 -15.85 -34.04
N GLU A 94 -7.01 -17.06 -34.58
CA GLU A 94 -6.01 -17.62 -35.47
C GLU A 94 -6.31 -17.26 -36.92
N PHE A 95 -5.30 -16.93 -37.72
CA PHE A 95 -5.44 -16.87 -39.18
C PHE A 95 -5.49 -18.29 -39.76
N GLU A 96 -6.16 -18.46 -40.90
CA GLU A 96 -6.18 -19.76 -41.61
C GLU A 96 -4.78 -20.22 -42.03
N ASN A 97 -3.92 -19.26 -42.39
CA ASN A 97 -2.54 -19.51 -42.77
C ASN A 97 -1.60 -19.17 -41.62
N THR A 98 -0.56 -19.99 -41.43
CA THR A 98 0.52 -19.73 -40.45
C THR A 98 1.31 -18.47 -40.79
N VAL A 99 1.30 -18.07 -42.06
CA VAL A 99 1.90 -16.83 -42.56
C VAL A 99 0.88 -16.11 -43.42
N THR A 100 0.49 -14.92 -43.00
CA THR A 100 -0.40 -14.03 -43.75
C THR A 100 0.39 -12.81 -44.18
N SER A 101 0.32 -12.48 -45.48
CA SER A 101 1.00 -11.30 -46.02
C SER A 101 -0.02 -10.26 -46.46
N PHE A 102 0.22 -9.03 -46.08
CA PHE A 102 -0.59 -7.87 -46.41
C PHE A 102 0.24 -6.88 -47.23
N SER A 103 -0.41 -6.17 -48.15
CA SER A 103 0.23 -5.08 -48.91
C SER A 103 -0.32 -3.74 -48.43
N SER A 104 0.54 -2.95 -47.81
CA SER A 104 0.23 -1.60 -47.34
C SER A 104 0.95 -0.54 -48.18
N VAL A 105 0.52 0.72 -48.07
CA VAL A 105 1.19 1.87 -48.70
C VAL A 105 1.79 2.76 -47.63
N HIS A 106 3.07 3.13 -47.78
CA HIS A 106 3.75 4.00 -46.83
C HIS A 106 3.10 5.40 -46.78
N PRO A 107 2.74 5.93 -45.60
CA PRO A 107 2.02 7.20 -45.48
C PRO A 107 2.75 8.41 -46.10
N ASP A 108 4.08 8.44 -45.96
CA ASP A 108 4.90 9.59 -46.36
C ASP A 108 5.57 9.42 -47.75
N THR A 109 6.08 8.23 -48.08
CA THR A 109 6.82 7.95 -49.33
C THR A 109 5.96 7.34 -50.44
N THR A 110 4.70 6.99 -50.15
CA THR A 110 3.75 6.31 -51.06
C THR A 110 4.24 5.00 -51.69
N GLU A 111 5.35 4.43 -51.21
CA GLU A 111 5.87 3.14 -51.63
C GLU A 111 5.06 1.98 -51.07
N SER A 112 5.03 0.85 -51.79
CA SER A 112 4.39 -0.37 -51.29
C SER A 112 5.27 -1.05 -50.23
N VAL A 113 4.66 -1.44 -49.12
CA VAL A 113 5.29 -2.17 -48.03
C VAL A 113 4.54 -3.48 -47.82
N ILE A 114 5.26 -4.60 -47.94
CA ILE A 114 4.73 -5.93 -47.65
C ILE A 114 4.88 -6.17 -46.15
N ILE A 115 3.76 -6.42 -45.48
CA ILE A 115 3.70 -6.80 -44.07
C ILE A 115 3.52 -8.32 -44.01
N LYS A 116 4.47 -9.03 -43.43
CA LYS A 116 4.37 -10.48 -43.22
C LYS A 116 4.10 -10.76 -41.75
N VAL A 117 2.95 -11.36 -41.46
CA VAL A 117 2.48 -11.74 -40.13
C VAL A 117 2.60 -13.26 -40.00
N SER A 118 3.49 -13.72 -39.14
CA SER A 118 3.79 -15.15 -38.95
C SER A 118 3.38 -15.59 -37.55
N LEU A 119 2.58 -16.66 -37.44
CA LEU A 119 2.16 -17.21 -36.15
C LEU A 119 3.39 -17.78 -35.42
N ARG A 120 3.64 -17.31 -34.20
CA ARG A 120 4.69 -17.88 -33.33
C ARG A 120 4.13 -18.97 -32.44
N GLN A 121 3.11 -18.63 -31.66
CA GLN A 121 2.51 -19.56 -30.71
C GLN A 121 1.14 -19.10 -30.23
N LYS A 122 0.35 -20.07 -29.77
CA LYS A 122 -0.81 -19.85 -28.92
C LYS A 122 -0.36 -19.70 -27.47
N ARG A 123 -0.76 -18.62 -26.81
CA ARG A 123 -0.35 -18.31 -25.43
C ARG A 123 -1.38 -18.80 -24.42
N ARG A 124 -0.91 -19.28 -23.27
CA ARG A 124 -1.77 -19.58 -22.12
C ARG A 124 -2.09 -18.29 -21.33
N PRO A 125 -3.19 -18.24 -20.59
CA PRO A 125 -3.53 -17.07 -19.76
C PRO A 125 -2.43 -16.68 -18.77
N VAL A 126 -1.84 -17.65 -18.04
CA VAL A 126 -0.72 -17.40 -17.10
C VAL A 126 0.48 -16.71 -17.75
N ASP A 127 0.78 -16.98 -19.02
CA ASP A 127 1.92 -16.40 -19.72
C ASP A 127 1.64 -14.93 -20.16
N ASN A 128 0.43 -14.43 -19.92
CA ASN A 128 -0.10 -13.15 -20.40
C ASN A 128 -0.71 -12.26 -19.29
N ILE A 129 -0.38 -12.50 -18.02
CA ILE A 129 -0.84 -11.64 -16.90
C ILE A 129 -0.63 -10.12 -17.15
N PRO A 130 0.51 -9.64 -17.71
CA PRO A 130 0.69 -8.22 -18.01
C PRO A 130 -0.34 -7.66 -19.01
N PHE A 131 -0.78 -8.47 -19.98
CA PHE A 131 -1.79 -8.10 -20.96
C PHE A 131 -3.16 -7.91 -20.30
N TYR A 132 -3.55 -8.83 -19.42
CA TYR A 132 -4.79 -8.71 -18.66
C TYR A 132 -4.80 -7.48 -17.74
N ASN A 133 -3.69 -7.21 -17.06
CA ASN A 133 -3.52 -5.98 -16.28
C ASN A 133 -3.66 -4.71 -17.14
N PHE A 134 -3.15 -4.72 -18.37
CA PHE A 134 -3.31 -3.61 -19.30
C PHE A 134 -4.78 -3.40 -19.71
N LEU A 135 -5.54 -4.46 -19.96
CA LEU A 135 -6.98 -4.36 -20.26
C LEU A 135 -7.76 -3.74 -19.09
N ILE A 136 -7.52 -4.19 -17.86
CA ILE A 136 -8.16 -3.61 -16.66
C ILE A 136 -7.73 -2.15 -16.47
N GLN A 137 -6.47 -1.80 -16.73
CA GLN A 137 -6.02 -0.42 -16.69
C GLN A 137 -6.75 0.45 -17.72
N LYS A 138 -7.02 -0.08 -18.91
CA LYS A 138 -7.79 0.62 -19.95
C LYS A 138 -9.25 0.81 -19.53
N ILE A 139 -9.87 -0.21 -18.93
CA ILE A 139 -11.21 -0.13 -18.33
C ILE A 139 -11.25 0.95 -17.25
N ALA A 140 -10.29 0.95 -16.32
CA ALA A 140 -10.21 1.95 -15.26
C ALA A 140 -10.15 3.39 -15.81
N ARG A 141 -9.41 3.62 -16.90
CA ARG A 141 -9.37 4.94 -17.58
C ARG A 141 -10.72 5.32 -18.20
N ILE A 142 -11.45 4.36 -18.78
CA ILE A 142 -12.78 4.60 -19.34
C ILE A 142 -13.76 5.00 -18.23
N LEU A 143 -13.68 4.34 -17.07
CA LEU A 143 -14.46 4.67 -15.88
C LEU A 143 -14.01 5.96 -15.18
N GLY A 144 -13.09 6.72 -15.76
CA GLY A 144 -12.60 8.00 -15.20
C GLY A 144 -11.66 7.86 -14.01
N MET A 145 -11.11 6.67 -13.76
CA MET A 145 -10.21 6.39 -12.65
C MET A 145 -8.74 6.66 -13.01
N VAL A 146 -7.95 7.08 -12.03
CA VAL A 146 -6.49 7.28 -12.14
C VAL A 146 -5.78 6.20 -11.34
N LYS A 147 -5.02 5.33 -12.02
CA LYS A 147 -4.32 4.19 -11.39
C LYS A 147 -5.23 3.37 -10.46
N TYR A 148 -6.48 3.13 -10.87
CA TYR A 148 -7.53 2.41 -10.14
C TYR A 148 -8.18 3.15 -8.95
N PHE A 149 -7.95 4.45 -8.80
CA PHE A 149 -8.64 5.30 -7.81
C PHE A 149 -9.55 6.31 -8.51
N ASN A 150 -10.71 6.59 -7.95
CA ASN A 150 -11.67 7.54 -8.51
C ASN A 150 -11.46 8.95 -7.93
N PRO A 151 -10.90 9.90 -8.71
CA PRO A 151 -10.75 11.28 -8.27
C PRO A 151 -12.06 12.10 -8.35
N ASN A 152 -13.10 11.61 -9.05
CA ASN A 152 -14.33 12.37 -9.30
C ASN A 152 -15.33 12.28 -8.14
N SER A 153 -15.14 11.34 -7.21
CA SER A 153 -15.96 11.18 -6.01
C SER A 153 -15.09 11.05 -4.76
N PRO A 154 -14.33 12.10 -4.40
CA PRO A 154 -13.46 12.06 -3.24
C PRO A 154 -14.25 12.18 -1.94
N ILE A 155 -13.79 11.51 -0.90
CA ILE A 155 -14.27 11.72 0.47
C ILE A 155 -13.39 12.81 1.09
N ILE A 156 -13.97 13.97 1.37
CA ILE A 156 -13.26 15.12 1.92
C ILE A 156 -13.32 15.10 3.44
N MET A 157 -12.18 15.39 4.08
CA MET A 157 -11.99 15.53 5.51
C MET A 157 -11.40 16.92 5.81
N PRO A 158 -12.26 17.96 5.94
CA PRO A 158 -11.80 19.34 6.03
C PRO A 158 -10.97 19.66 7.28
N LEU A 159 -11.29 19.05 8.42
CA LEU A 159 -10.62 19.34 9.70
C LEU A 159 -9.18 18.84 9.70
N GLU A 160 -8.96 17.65 9.15
CA GLU A 160 -7.66 17.00 9.04
C GLU A 160 -6.89 17.44 7.79
N LYS A 161 -7.49 18.28 6.93
CA LYS A 161 -6.95 18.70 5.62
C LYS A 161 -6.60 17.50 4.72
N LEU A 162 -7.48 16.51 4.70
CA LEU A 162 -7.32 15.27 3.93
C LEU A 162 -8.42 15.07 2.88
N GLU A 163 -8.06 14.33 1.84
CA GLU A 163 -8.94 13.90 0.78
C GLU A 163 -8.65 12.42 0.48
N ILE A 164 -9.68 11.60 0.44
CA ILE A 164 -9.54 10.16 0.22
C ILE A 164 -10.18 9.80 -1.11
N TRP A 165 -9.38 9.21 -2.00
CA TRP A 165 -9.88 8.65 -3.25
C TRP A 165 -10.16 7.15 -3.08
N PRO A 166 -11.43 6.73 -3.18
CA PRO A 166 -11.77 5.31 -3.16
C PRO A 166 -11.31 4.65 -4.46
N GLY A 167 -10.92 3.38 -4.38
CA GLY A 167 -10.42 2.63 -5.52
C GLY A 167 -10.33 1.14 -5.24
N TYR A 168 -9.71 0.44 -6.18
CA TYR A 168 -9.54 -1.01 -6.10
C TYR A 168 -8.08 -1.37 -6.34
N ALA A 169 -7.51 -2.12 -5.40
CA ALA A 169 -6.28 -2.86 -5.65
C ALA A 169 -6.65 -4.05 -6.54
N THR A 170 -5.98 -4.17 -7.69
CA THR A 170 -6.24 -5.23 -8.66
C THR A 170 -4.99 -6.06 -8.94
N SER A 171 -5.16 -7.37 -8.96
CA SER A 171 -4.17 -8.31 -9.50
C SER A 171 -4.89 -9.37 -10.33
N ALA A 172 -4.26 -9.78 -11.43
CA ALA A 172 -4.71 -10.90 -12.26
C ALA A 172 -3.80 -12.09 -12.02
N ASP A 173 -4.38 -13.28 -11.88
CA ASP A 173 -3.61 -14.52 -11.81
C ASP A 173 -4.46 -15.72 -12.28
N GLU A 174 -3.80 -16.83 -12.60
CA GLU A 174 -4.46 -18.08 -12.97
C GLU A 174 -4.55 -19.02 -11.76
N PHE A 175 -5.76 -19.46 -11.45
CA PHE A 175 -6.05 -20.39 -10.35
C PHE A 175 -6.78 -21.63 -10.87
N ASP A 176 -7.03 -22.58 -9.97
CA ASP A 176 -7.91 -23.71 -10.27
C ASP A 176 -9.28 -23.22 -10.74
N GLY A 177 -9.61 -23.55 -11.99
CA GLY A 177 -10.81 -23.07 -12.67
C GLY A 177 -10.64 -21.75 -13.43
N GLY A 178 -9.41 -21.36 -13.78
CA GLY A 178 -9.11 -20.37 -14.82
C GLY A 178 -8.60 -19.02 -14.31
N LEU A 179 -8.58 -18.05 -15.22
CA LEU A 179 -8.12 -16.69 -14.95
C LEU A 179 -9.07 -15.95 -14.00
N MET A 180 -8.53 -15.33 -12.95
CA MET A 180 -9.30 -14.56 -11.98
C MET A 180 -8.62 -13.23 -11.67
N PHE A 181 -9.42 -12.23 -11.35
CA PHE A 181 -8.96 -10.95 -10.84
C PHE A 181 -9.28 -10.84 -9.36
N CYS A 182 -8.26 -10.60 -8.55
CA CYS A 182 -8.44 -10.17 -7.18
C CYS A 182 -8.72 -8.68 -7.16
N TRP A 183 -9.87 -8.28 -6.61
CA TRP A 183 -10.25 -6.89 -6.42
C TRP A 183 -10.46 -6.63 -4.93
N GLY A 184 -9.54 -5.88 -4.34
CA GLY A 184 -9.63 -5.43 -2.95
C GLY A 184 -9.96 -3.95 -2.90
N LEU A 185 -10.85 -3.53 -1.98
CA LEU A 185 -11.03 -2.10 -1.70
C LEU A 185 -9.70 -1.49 -1.24
N SER A 186 -9.33 -0.38 -1.88
CA SER A 186 -8.11 0.36 -1.58
C SER A 186 -8.42 1.84 -1.56
N PHE A 187 -7.76 2.57 -0.65
CA PHE A 187 -7.94 4.01 -0.51
C PHE A 187 -6.63 4.71 -0.74
N ARG A 188 -6.68 5.82 -1.47
CA ARG A 188 -5.54 6.71 -1.63
C ARG A 188 -5.79 7.98 -0.86
N VAL A 189 -5.02 8.17 0.21
CA VAL A 189 -5.11 9.35 1.07
C VAL A 189 -4.17 10.42 0.54
N LEU A 190 -4.73 11.60 0.31
CA LEU A 190 -4.06 12.79 -0.20
C LEU A 190 -4.27 13.92 0.78
N ARG A 191 -3.31 14.84 0.87
CA ARG A 191 -3.52 16.08 1.61
C ARG A 191 -4.15 17.12 0.71
N THR A 192 -4.94 17.99 1.32
CA THR A 192 -5.47 19.18 0.64
C THR A 192 -4.47 20.34 0.67
N ASN A 193 -3.43 20.27 1.52
CA ASN A 193 -2.35 21.26 1.54
C ASN A 193 -1.48 21.15 0.28
N THR A 194 -1.18 22.31 -0.29
CA THR A 194 -0.15 22.44 -1.31
C THR A 194 1.23 22.50 -0.67
N VAL A 195 2.28 22.25 -1.45
CA VAL A 195 3.67 22.46 -0.98
C VAL A 195 3.89 23.92 -0.62
N ARG A 196 3.22 24.85 -1.32
CA ARG A 196 3.25 26.28 -0.98
C ARG A 196 2.72 26.55 0.42
N ASP A 197 1.62 25.91 0.82
CA ASP A 197 1.04 26.11 2.16
C ASP A 197 2.03 25.69 3.26
N GLU A 198 2.70 24.55 3.09
CA GLU A 198 3.74 24.11 4.04
C GLU A 198 4.94 25.06 4.08
N LEU A 199 5.36 25.61 2.92
CA LEU A 199 6.42 26.61 2.86
C LEU A 199 6.02 27.90 3.60
N MET A 200 4.76 28.33 3.48
CA MET A 200 4.25 29.50 4.18
C MET A 200 4.21 29.29 5.70
N GLU A 201 3.87 28.08 6.18
CA GLU A 201 3.88 27.76 7.61
C GLU A 201 5.27 27.91 8.24
N VAL A 202 6.35 27.59 7.51
CA VAL A 202 7.75 27.70 8.00
C VAL A 202 8.44 29.03 7.63
N SER A 203 7.77 29.90 6.86
CA SER A 203 8.36 31.13 6.31
C SER A 203 8.84 32.14 7.35
N HIS A 204 8.23 32.12 8.55
CA HIS A 204 8.55 33.03 9.64
C HIS A 204 9.77 32.60 10.48
N GLU A 205 10.33 31.41 10.23
CA GLU A 205 11.48 30.90 10.98
C GLU A 205 12.80 31.43 10.40
N GLN A 206 13.73 31.82 11.28
CA GLN A 206 15.05 32.34 10.87
C GLN A 206 15.88 31.35 10.03
N SER A 207 15.58 30.04 10.12
CA SER A 207 16.21 28.96 9.35
C SER A 207 15.27 28.34 8.29
N PHE A 208 14.38 29.15 7.71
CA PHE A 208 13.39 28.75 6.70
C PHE A 208 13.93 27.76 5.65
N HIS A 209 15.02 28.11 4.96
CA HIS A 209 15.59 27.29 3.88
C HIS A 209 15.96 25.87 4.33
N ALA A 210 16.68 25.76 5.46
CA ALA A 210 17.12 24.47 6.00
C ALA A 210 15.94 23.62 6.49
N ILE A 211 14.92 24.26 7.08
CA ILE A 211 13.72 23.58 7.57
C ILE A 211 12.87 23.08 6.41
N ALA A 212 12.64 23.92 5.40
CA ALA A 212 11.90 23.55 4.20
C ALA A 212 12.55 22.37 3.47
N GLN A 213 13.88 22.40 3.29
CA GLN A 213 14.61 21.29 2.68
C GLN A 213 14.47 20.00 3.49
N ARG A 214 14.61 20.06 4.82
CA ARG A 214 14.46 18.88 5.70
C ARG A 214 13.06 18.28 5.66
N LEU A 215 12.01 19.11 5.55
CA LEU A 215 10.63 18.64 5.59
C LEU A 215 10.14 18.12 4.23
N LEU A 216 10.52 18.78 3.13
CA LEU A 216 9.92 18.55 1.82
C LEU A 216 10.75 17.65 0.90
N ILE A 217 12.09 17.65 1.01
CA ILE A 217 12.93 16.81 0.15
C ILE A 217 12.65 15.34 0.46
N GLY A 218 12.46 14.56 -0.60
CA GLY A 218 12.10 13.15 -0.53
C GLY A 218 10.61 12.87 -0.50
N LEU A 219 9.76 13.87 -0.24
CA LEU A 219 8.31 13.70 -0.31
C LEU A 219 7.83 13.48 -1.74
N SER A 220 6.75 12.71 -1.87
CA SER A 220 6.04 12.54 -3.13
C SER A 220 4.88 13.52 -3.21
N VAL A 221 4.81 14.27 -4.30
CA VAL A 221 3.74 15.22 -4.60
C VAL A 221 2.92 14.77 -5.80
N ILE A 222 1.65 15.13 -5.81
CA ILE A 222 0.76 14.94 -6.96
C ILE A 222 0.35 16.30 -7.52
N THR A 223 0.38 16.42 -8.84
CA THR A 223 -0.14 17.59 -9.55
C THR A 223 -1.56 17.30 -10.04
N ARG A 224 -2.56 17.99 -9.50
CA ARG A 224 -3.99 17.68 -9.78
C ARG A 224 -4.38 17.88 -11.25
N TYR A 225 -3.73 18.80 -11.96
CA TYR A 225 -4.04 19.13 -13.35
C TYR A 225 -3.70 18.01 -14.36
N ASN A 226 -2.86 17.04 -13.98
CA ASN A 226 -2.53 15.88 -14.84
C ASN A 226 -2.48 14.54 -14.07
N ASN A 227 -2.75 14.57 -12.76
CA ASN A 227 -2.66 13.46 -11.82
C ASN A 227 -1.34 12.66 -11.85
N LYS A 228 -0.23 13.32 -12.21
CA LYS A 228 1.12 12.75 -12.16
C LYS A 228 1.72 12.93 -10.78
N MET A 229 2.55 11.95 -10.40
CA MET A 229 3.33 11.98 -9.16
C MET A 229 4.78 12.30 -9.46
N TYR A 230 5.36 13.12 -8.62
CA TYR A 230 6.78 13.50 -8.66
C TYR A 230 7.37 13.39 -7.27
N ARG A 231 8.67 13.11 -7.17
CA ARG A 231 9.42 13.17 -5.92
C ARG A 231 10.14 14.51 -5.86
N ILE A 232 10.05 15.21 -4.73
CA ILE A 232 10.85 16.43 -4.55
C ILE A 232 12.28 16.00 -4.29
N ASP A 233 13.19 16.29 -5.22
CA ASP A 233 14.62 16.00 -5.04
C ASP A 233 15.36 17.24 -4.51
N GLU A 234 14.92 18.43 -4.91
CA GLU A 234 15.53 19.70 -4.51
C GLU A 234 14.51 20.86 -4.56
N ILE A 235 14.76 21.91 -3.77
CA ILE A 235 14.00 23.16 -3.78
C ILE A 235 14.92 24.27 -4.27
N LEU A 236 14.51 24.94 -5.35
CA LEU A 236 15.25 26.02 -6.00
C LEU A 236 14.69 27.36 -5.53
N PHE A 237 15.42 28.03 -4.64
CA PHE A 237 15.03 29.32 -4.07
C PHE A 237 15.47 30.52 -4.93
N ASP A 238 16.36 30.26 -5.89
CA ASP A 238 16.86 31.19 -6.89
C ASP A 238 15.96 31.28 -8.14
N MET A 239 15.05 30.32 -8.32
CA MET A 239 14.07 30.27 -9.39
C MET A 239 12.65 30.50 -8.87
N ASN A 240 11.80 31.08 -9.73
CA ASN A 240 10.40 31.35 -9.43
C ASN A 240 9.52 31.12 -10.68
N PRO A 241 8.17 31.15 -10.55
CA PRO A 241 7.26 30.98 -11.69
C PRO A 241 7.45 31.96 -12.86
N LEU A 242 8.08 33.13 -12.64
CA LEU A 242 8.40 34.10 -13.71
C LEU A 242 9.59 33.67 -14.57
N SER A 243 10.37 32.70 -14.11
CA SER A 243 11.49 32.14 -14.87
C SER A 243 11.00 31.46 -16.15
N THR A 244 11.84 31.43 -17.19
CA THR A 244 11.52 30.85 -18.49
C THR A 244 12.23 29.51 -18.72
N PHE A 245 11.65 28.70 -19.59
CA PHE A 245 12.26 27.45 -20.06
C PHE A 245 11.97 27.25 -21.55
N ASP A 246 12.79 26.42 -22.21
CA ASP A 246 12.60 26.08 -23.61
C ASP A 246 11.48 25.04 -23.76
N CYS A 247 10.39 25.43 -24.41
CA CYS A 247 9.26 24.58 -24.75
C CYS A 247 9.20 24.41 -26.27
N GLN A 248 9.83 23.35 -26.78
CA GLN A 248 9.82 23.00 -28.21
C GLN A 248 10.40 24.10 -29.14
N GLY A 249 11.42 24.82 -28.68
CA GLY A 249 12.08 25.90 -29.42
C GLY A 249 11.58 27.31 -29.07
N GLU A 250 10.52 27.43 -28.26
CA GLU A 250 10.02 28.70 -27.75
C GLU A 250 10.34 28.87 -26.26
N SER A 251 10.98 29.98 -25.90
CA SER A 251 11.20 30.35 -24.49
C SER A 251 9.90 30.88 -23.89
N VAL A 252 9.30 30.12 -22.97
CA VAL A 252 8.01 30.43 -22.32
C VAL A 252 8.20 30.46 -20.79
N SER A 253 7.53 31.40 -20.11
CA SER A 253 7.54 31.44 -18.64
C SER A 253 6.69 30.30 -18.05
N TYR A 254 6.96 29.88 -16.80
CA TYR A 254 6.10 28.87 -16.18
C TYR A 254 4.65 29.37 -16.03
N VAL A 255 4.45 30.64 -15.66
CA VAL A 255 3.11 31.26 -15.59
C VAL A 255 2.36 31.15 -16.92
N ASP A 256 2.99 31.54 -18.03
CA ASP A 256 2.36 31.51 -19.35
C ASP A 256 2.11 30.07 -19.82
N TYR A 257 3.04 29.16 -19.53
CA TYR A 257 2.88 27.74 -19.84
C TYR A 257 1.65 27.14 -19.14
N TYR A 258 1.51 27.33 -17.84
CA TYR A 258 0.38 26.79 -17.08
C TYR A 258 -0.94 27.44 -17.49
N LYS A 259 -0.93 28.74 -17.82
CA LYS A 259 -2.11 29.43 -18.35
C LYS A 259 -2.52 28.91 -19.73
N LYS A 260 -1.56 28.79 -20.67
CA LYS A 260 -1.82 28.33 -22.05
C LYS A 260 -2.21 26.86 -22.12
N ARG A 261 -1.56 25.99 -21.34
CA ARG A 261 -1.72 24.53 -21.44
C ARG A 261 -2.84 23.98 -20.56
N TYR A 262 -3.02 24.53 -19.36
CA TYR A 262 -3.93 24.01 -18.35
C TYR A 262 -5.01 25.01 -17.92
N ASN A 263 -4.96 26.26 -18.42
CA ASN A 263 -5.85 27.36 -18.00
C ASN A 263 -5.80 27.62 -16.48
N ILE A 264 -4.60 27.58 -15.90
CA ILE A 264 -4.36 27.81 -14.48
C ILE A 264 -3.64 29.14 -14.30
N ASP A 265 -4.17 30.01 -13.44
CA ASP A 265 -3.52 31.24 -12.99
C ASP A 265 -2.71 30.96 -11.73
N ILE A 266 -1.39 31.19 -11.78
CA ILE A 266 -0.51 31.10 -10.61
C ILE A 266 -0.65 32.40 -9.81
N ILE A 267 -1.05 32.27 -8.53
CA ILE A 267 -1.31 33.42 -7.67
C ILE A 267 0.00 33.99 -7.13
N ASP A 268 0.87 33.14 -6.60
CA ASP A 268 2.13 33.55 -6.00
C ASP A 268 3.28 33.44 -7.01
N LYS A 269 3.80 34.58 -7.45
CA LYS A 269 4.86 34.65 -8.47
C LYS A 269 6.26 34.61 -7.88
N ASP A 270 6.39 34.78 -6.56
CA ASP A 270 7.66 34.84 -5.85
C ASP A 270 8.00 33.53 -5.12
N GLN A 271 7.07 32.57 -5.12
CA GLN A 271 7.31 31.23 -4.57
C GLN A 271 8.52 30.55 -5.23
N PRO A 272 9.29 29.73 -4.49
CA PRO A 272 10.40 28.96 -5.06
C PRO A 272 9.89 27.88 -6.02
N MET A 273 10.79 27.23 -6.75
CA MET A 273 10.46 26.11 -7.63
C MET A 273 10.90 24.77 -7.03
N LEU A 274 10.20 23.68 -7.37
CA LEU A 274 10.60 22.32 -6.98
C LEU A 274 11.26 21.63 -8.16
N LEU A 275 12.33 20.88 -7.89
CA LEU A 275 13.01 20.08 -8.90
C LEU A 275 12.76 18.58 -8.67
N ASN A 276 12.37 17.90 -9.73
CA ASN A 276 12.34 16.44 -9.81
C ASN A 276 13.31 15.97 -10.89
N ARG A 277 14.21 15.06 -10.54
CA ARG A 277 15.18 14.44 -11.45
C ARG A 277 14.63 13.08 -11.88
N LEU A 278 14.08 13.00 -13.09
CA LEU A 278 13.62 11.72 -13.63
C LEU A 278 14.81 10.93 -14.16
N LEU A 279 15.12 9.81 -13.50
CA LEU A 279 16.06 8.81 -14.02
C LEU A 279 15.38 8.01 -15.14
N LYS A 280 15.84 8.15 -16.39
CA LYS A 280 15.47 7.21 -17.45
C LYS A 280 16.25 5.92 -17.24
N LYS A 281 15.55 4.78 -17.16
CA LYS A 281 16.19 3.46 -17.28
C LYS A 281 16.18 3.06 -18.76
N ASN A 282 17.36 2.87 -19.36
CA ASN A 282 17.48 2.27 -20.68
C ASN A 282 17.17 0.76 -20.63
N VAL A 283 16.69 0.21 -21.76
CA VAL A 283 16.24 -1.18 -21.94
C VAL A 283 17.34 -2.24 -21.64
N ARG A 284 18.59 -1.81 -21.47
CA ARG A 284 19.75 -2.69 -21.20
C ARG A 284 20.27 -2.64 -19.75
N GLY A 285 19.59 -1.95 -18.83
CA GLY A 285 19.98 -1.93 -17.41
C GLY A 285 21.26 -1.15 -17.10
N ILE A 286 21.85 -0.46 -18.08
CA ILE A 286 22.93 0.49 -17.90
C ILE A 286 22.29 1.84 -17.56
N GLU A 287 22.62 2.38 -16.38
CA GLU A 287 22.19 3.69 -15.92
C GLU A 287 22.99 4.76 -16.69
N GLU A 288 22.42 5.29 -17.78
CA GLU A 288 22.96 6.50 -18.43
C GLU A 288 22.23 7.73 -17.89
N GLU A 289 23.01 8.75 -17.54
CA GLU A 289 22.64 10.00 -16.85
C GLU A 289 21.84 10.99 -17.70
N GLU A 290 20.89 10.56 -18.54
CA GLU A 290 19.90 11.50 -19.07
C GLU A 290 18.85 11.80 -17.97
N THR A 291 19.22 12.68 -17.04
CA THR A 291 18.27 13.22 -16.05
C THR A 291 17.32 14.18 -16.77
N ASN A 292 16.11 13.73 -17.05
CA ASN A 292 15.04 14.65 -17.43
C ASN A 292 14.69 15.48 -16.18
N LEU A 293 15.13 16.74 -16.16
CA LEU A 293 14.82 17.69 -15.09
C LEU A 293 13.41 18.23 -15.28
N VAL A 294 12.57 18.08 -14.25
CA VAL A 294 11.21 18.58 -14.23
C VAL A 294 11.09 19.63 -13.12
N TYR A 295 10.75 20.84 -13.50
CA TYR A 295 10.52 21.96 -12.59
C TYR A 295 9.02 22.10 -12.32
N LEU A 296 8.63 22.18 -11.06
CA LEU A 296 7.24 22.20 -10.61
C LEU A 296 6.99 23.42 -9.72
N VAL A 297 5.79 23.99 -9.84
CA VAL A 297 5.34 25.13 -9.02
C VAL A 297 4.71 24.59 -7.73
N PRO A 298 5.19 24.99 -6.53
CA PRO A 298 4.69 24.49 -5.25
C PRO A 298 3.17 24.63 -5.03
N GLU A 299 2.57 25.73 -5.49
CA GLU A 299 1.12 25.99 -5.41
C GLU A 299 0.28 24.95 -6.14
N LEU A 300 0.83 24.30 -7.18
CA LEU A 300 0.13 23.28 -7.96
C LEU A 300 0.44 21.85 -7.52
N CYS A 301 1.30 21.70 -6.51
CA CYS A 301 1.79 20.42 -6.01
C CYS A 301 1.14 20.12 -4.65
N TYR A 302 0.42 19.01 -4.56
CA TYR A 302 -0.20 18.55 -3.33
C TYR A 302 0.62 17.42 -2.71
N ILE A 303 0.83 17.49 -1.41
CA ILE A 303 1.61 16.47 -0.70
C ILE A 303 0.79 15.18 -0.63
N THR A 304 1.42 14.05 -0.94
CA THR A 304 0.79 12.74 -0.87
C THR A 304 1.26 11.96 0.36
N GLY A 305 0.37 11.11 0.88
CA GLY A 305 0.67 10.29 2.06
C GLY A 305 0.49 11.02 3.39
N LEU A 306 0.46 10.21 4.46
CA LEU A 306 0.37 10.66 5.84
C LEU A 306 1.77 10.99 6.36
N ASP A 307 1.98 12.16 6.98
CA ASP A 307 3.22 12.47 7.70
C ASP A 307 3.17 11.88 9.09
N GLU A 308 4.32 11.93 9.76
CA GLU A 308 4.43 11.47 11.13
C GLU A 308 3.56 12.29 12.10
N ARG A 309 3.37 13.60 11.84
CA ARG A 309 2.49 14.45 12.64
C ARG A 309 1.04 13.95 12.59
N LEU A 310 0.54 13.62 11.41
CA LEU A 310 -0.82 13.11 11.23
C LEU A 310 -0.95 11.66 11.70
N ARG A 311 0.07 10.82 11.50
CA ARG A 311 0.08 9.44 12.03
C ARG A 311 0.05 9.39 13.55
N SER A 312 0.76 10.30 14.21
CA SER A 312 0.76 10.40 15.68
C SER A 312 -0.52 11.04 16.24
N ASN A 313 -1.33 11.70 15.40
CA ASN A 313 -2.60 12.28 15.80
C ASN A 313 -3.72 11.23 15.81
N LEU A 314 -4.02 10.70 17.00
CA LEU A 314 -5.06 9.69 17.21
C LEU A 314 -6.45 10.14 16.75
N VAL A 315 -6.80 11.43 16.89
CA VAL A 315 -8.11 11.93 16.46
C VAL A 315 -8.24 11.85 14.94
N ALA A 316 -7.21 12.32 14.22
CA ALA A 316 -7.18 12.27 12.77
C ALA A 316 -7.14 10.82 12.25
N MET A 317 -6.37 9.94 12.88
CA MET A 317 -6.29 8.53 12.50
C MET A 317 -7.60 7.78 12.77
N ASN A 318 -8.30 8.06 13.87
CA ASN A 318 -9.63 7.48 14.13
C ASN A 318 -10.68 7.99 13.14
N ALA A 319 -10.63 9.27 12.78
CA ALA A 319 -11.51 9.82 11.74
C ALA A 319 -11.23 9.18 10.37
N LEU A 320 -9.96 8.92 10.05
CA LEU A 320 -9.54 8.23 8.83
C LEU A 320 -9.96 6.75 8.82
N SER A 321 -9.74 6.02 9.91
CA SER A 321 -10.10 4.59 10.01
C SER A 321 -11.61 4.40 9.86
N SER A 322 -12.43 5.24 10.50
CA SER A 322 -13.89 5.17 10.38
C SER A 322 -14.41 5.32 8.93
N ARG A 323 -13.61 5.86 8.01
CA ARG A 323 -13.94 6.07 6.60
C ARG A 323 -13.26 5.09 5.64
N THR A 324 -12.27 4.32 6.11
CA THR A 324 -11.45 3.43 5.27
C THR A 324 -11.55 1.96 5.70
N GLU A 325 -11.98 1.69 6.93
CA GLU A 325 -12.21 0.37 7.48
C GLU A 325 -13.66 -0.05 7.24
N PHE A 326 -13.85 -0.82 6.17
CA PHE A 326 -15.15 -1.39 5.82
C PHE A 326 -15.32 -2.79 6.39
N GLY A 327 -16.53 -3.09 6.85
CA GLY A 327 -16.92 -4.44 7.25
C GLY A 327 -17.00 -5.40 6.05
N PRO A 328 -17.03 -6.73 6.27
CA PRO A 328 -17.08 -7.72 5.19
C PRO A 328 -18.25 -7.52 4.22
N THR A 329 -19.44 -7.20 4.72
CA THR A 329 -20.64 -6.96 3.91
C THR A 329 -20.48 -5.73 3.00
N GLU A 330 -19.93 -4.65 3.52
CA GLU A 330 -19.71 -3.42 2.75
C GLU A 330 -18.64 -3.62 1.68
N ARG A 331 -17.58 -4.38 2.00
CA ARG A 331 -16.55 -4.79 1.03
C ARG A 331 -17.15 -5.59 -0.12
N LEU A 332 -18.05 -6.53 0.19
CA LEU A 332 -18.74 -7.33 -0.81
C LEU A 332 -19.65 -6.46 -1.68
N ASN A 333 -20.46 -5.59 -1.08
CA ASN A 333 -21.33 -4.68 -1.83
C ASN A 333 -20.55 -3.76 -2.77
N ALA A 334 -19.44 -3.19 -2.30
CA ALA A 334 -18.61 -2.35 -3.14
C ALA A 334 -17.97 -3.11 -4.31
N LEU A 335 -17.55 -4.36 -4.08
CA LEU A 335 -17.04 -5.24 -5.13
C LEU A 335 -18.12 -5.56 -6.17
N THR A 336 -19.32 -5.93 -5.74
CA THR A 336 -20.46 -6.20 -6.64
C THR A 336 -20.82 -4.96 -7.46
N ASN A 337 -20.90 -3.79 -6.82
CA ASN A 337 -21.15 -2.52 -7.51
C ASN A 337 -20.06 -2.20 -8.54
N HIS A 338 -18.80 -2.54 -8.26
CA HIS A 338 -17.71 -2.36 -9.22
C HIS A 338 -17.83 -3.29 -10.43
N ILE A 339 -18.14 -4.57 -10.20
CA ILE A 339 -18.41 -5.54 -11.26
C ILE A 339 -19.54 -5.03 -12.17
N GLU A 340 -20.64 -4.59 -11.58
CA GLU A 340 -21.78 -4.03 -12.31
C GLU A 340 -21.40 -2.76 -13.08
N SER A 341 -20.63 -1.85 -12.47
CA SER A 341 -20.17 -0.63 -13.14
C SER A 341 -19.33 -0.92 -14.39
N VAL A 342 -18.43 -1.91 -14.34
CA VAL A 342 -17.62 -2.31 -15.51
C VAL A 342 -18.49 -2.93 -16.61
N ARG A 343 -19.51 -3.69 -16.22
CA ARG A 343 -20.36 -4.43 -17.15
C ARG A 343 -21.43 -3.58 -17.82
N ASN A 344 -22.02 -2.64 -17.07
CA ASN A 344 -23.09 -1.76 -17.54
C ASN A 344 -22.56 -0.62 -18.41
N ASP A 345 -21.28 -0.27 -18.28
CA ASP A 345 -20.63 0.67 -19.20
C ASP A 345 -20.25 -0.06 -20.52
N GLU A 346 -20.97 0.27 -21.60
CA GLU A 346 -20.76 -0.34 -22.92
C GLU A 346 -19.32 -0.17 -23.43
N LYS A 347 -18.67 0.98 -23.17
CA LYS A 347 -17.30 1.23 -23.62
C LYS A 347 -16.33 0.34 -22.85
N ALA A 348 -16.50 0.23 -21.53
CA ALA A 348 -15.67 -0.63 -20.68
C ALA A 348 -15.84 -2.12 -21.02
N SER A 349 -17.10 -2.59 -21.08
CA SER A 349 -17.43 -3.97 -21.45
C SER A 349 -16.92 -4.34 -22.85
N SER A 350 -16.99 -3.40 -23.81
CA SER A 350 -16.46 -3.61 -25.16
C SER A 350 -14.95 -3.87 -25.21
N VAL A 351 -14.18 -3.41 -24.21
CA VAL A 351 -12.74 -3.68 -24.15
C VAL A 351 -12.49 -5.17 -23.94
N LEU A 352 -13.30 -5.83 -23.13
CA LEU A 352 -13.19 -7.26 -22.85
C LEU A 352 -13.83 -8.09 -23.97
N SER A 353 -15.05 -7.74 -24.40
CA SER A 353 -15.79 -8.54 -25.38
C SER A 353 -15.11 -8.63 -26.74
N LYS A 354 -14.38 -7.59 -27.17
CA LYS A 354 -13.57 -7.64 -28.41
C LYS A 354 -12.48 -8.71 -28.36
N TRP A 355 -12.01 -9.08 -27.17
CA TRP A 355 -11.06 -10.16 -26.96
C TRP A 355 -11.72 -11.50 -26.62
N GLY A 356 -13.06 -11.59 -26.67
CA GLY A 356 -13.79 -12.77 -26.22
C GLY A 356 -13.72 -12.99 -24.71
N LEU A 357 -13.57 -11.91 -23.93
CA LEU A 357 -13.47 -11.95 -22.49
C LEU A 357 -14.74 -11.36 -21.87
N SER A 358 -15.20 -11.93 -20.76
CA SER A 358 -16.29 -11.37 -19.97
C SER A 358 -16.10 -11.60 -18.47
N LEU A 359 -16.50 -10.64 -17.64
CA LEU A 359 -16.45 -10.79 -16.19
C LEU A 359 -17.64 -11.62 -15.69
N ALA A 360 -17.41 -12.46 -14.68
CA ALA A 360 -18.48 -13.09 -13.92
C ALA A 360 -19.41 -12.04 -13.29
N HIS A 361 -20.66 -12.43 -13.00
CA HIS A 361 -21.66 -11.53 -12.41
C HIS A 361 -21.46 -11.31 -10.91
N ILE A 362 -20.90 -12.32 -10.25
CA ILE A 362 -20.72 -12.35 -8.81
C ILE A 362 -19.27 -12.70 -8.49
N PRO A 363 -18.78 -12.28 -7.31
CA PRO A 363 -17.51 -12.76 -6.79
C PRO A 363 -17.53 -14.29 -6.59
N LEU A 364 -16.36 -14.88 -6.53
CA LEU A 364 -16.16 -16.32 -6.42
C LEU A 364 -16.71 -16.84 -5.09
N SER A 365 -17.68 -17.77 -5.17
CA SER A 365 -18.10 -18.59 -4.03
C SER A 365 -17.29 -19.88 -3.96
N LEU A 366 -16.84 -20.23 -2.76
CA LEU A 366 -15.99 -21.37 -2.45
C LEU A 366 -16.55 -22.13 -1.24
N GLU A 367 -16.34 -23.43 -1.22
CA GLU A 367 -16.62 -24.26 -0.04
C GLU A 367 -15.40 -24.24 0.90
N GLY A 368 -15.55 -23.57 2.04
CA GLY A 368 -14.59 -23.55 3.12
C GLY A 368 -14.87 -24.59 4.20
N ARG A 369 -13.91 -24.74 5.12
CA ARG A 369 -14.03 -25.62 6.29
C ARG A 369 -13.66 -24.87 7.55
N VAL A 370 -14.49 -24.98 8.58
CA VAL A 370 -14.17 -24.45 9.91
C VAL A 370 -13.43 -25.53 10.69
N LEU A 371 -12.19 -25.20 11.09
CA LEU A 371 -11.40 -26.07 11.95
C LEU A 371 -12.06 -26.20 13.32
N CYS A 372 -11.94 -27.37 13.95
CA CYS A 372 -12.39 -27.57 15.31
C CYS A 372 -11.66 -26.61 16.24
N ALA A 373 -12.37 -26.04 17.21
CA ALA A 373 -11.76 -25.23 18.24
C ALA A 373 -10.75 -26.08 19.02
N GLU A 374 -9.52 -25.61 19.12
CA GLU A 374 -8.46 -26.34 19.81
C GLU A 374 -8.68 -26.34 21.32
N THR A 375 -8.11 -27.33 22.00
CA THR A 375 -8.14 -27.41 23.46
C THR A 375 -6.85 -26.82 24.02
N ILE A 376 -6.98 -25.74 24.78
CA ILE A 376 -5.89 -25.14 25.53
C ILE A 376 -5.80 -25.84 26.88
N PHE A 377 -4.59 -26.29 27.23
CA PHE A 377 -4.28 -26.88 28.52
C PHE A 377 -3.62 -25.85 29.43
N LEU A 378 -4.14 -25.74 30.65
CA LEU A 378 -3.65 -24.90 31.73
C LEU A 378 -3.13 -25.77 32.88
N GLY A 379 -2.61 -25.15 33.95
CA GLY A 379 -1.96 -25.90 35.03
C GLY A 379 -2.90 -26.88 35.73
N LYS A 380 -4.16 -26.49 35.91
CA LYS A 380 -5.20 -27.31 36.57
C LYS A 380 -6.46 -27.53 35.75
N SER A 381 -6.62 -26.83 34.63
CA SER A 381 -7.83 -26.88 33.81
C SER A 381 -7.49 -27.03 32.32
N LYS A 382 -8.52 -27.28 31.52
CA LYS A 382 -8.43 -27.20 30.07
C LYS A 382 -9.70 -26.56 29.55
N PHE A 383 -9.58 -25.76 28.50
CA PHE A 383 -10.71 -25.07 27.90
C PHE A 383 -10.57 -25.00 26.38
N SER A 384 -11.68 -24.83 25.69
CA SER A 384 -11.69 -24.67 24.23
C SER A 384 -11.42 -23.21 23.86
N THR A 385 -10.69 -22.96 22.76
CA THR A 385 -10.33 -21.60 22.26
C THR A 385 -11.50 -20.63 22.11
N ASN A 386 -12.75 -21.11 22.13
CA ASN A 386 -13.95 -20.29 22.06
C ASN A 386 -14.25 -19.50 23.36
N ARG A 387 -13.56 -19.79 24.48
CA ARG A 387 -13.69 -19.00 25.72
C ARG A 387 -12.70 -17.84 25.73
N ARG A 388 -13.19 -16.63 26.02
CA ARG A 388 -12.40 -15.38 26.06
C ARG A 388 -11.79 -15.03 27.43
N ASN A 389 -12.20 -15.71 28.51
CA ASN A 389 -11.77 -15.35 29.86
C ASN A 389 -10.81 -16.40 30.43
N LEU A 390 -9.59 -15.95 30.73
CA LEU A 390 -8.52 -16.72 31.36
C LEU A 390 -8.39 -16.28 32.82
N VAL A 391 -9.04 -16.99 33.74
CA VAL A 391 -8.94 -16.75 35.20
C VAL A 391 -8.37 -17.99 35.92
N ASP A 392 -7.77 -18.89 35.15
CA ASP A 392 -7.29 -20.18 35.64
C ASP A 392 -5.75 -20.16 35.75
N ASP A 393 -5.22 -21.05 36.59
CA ASP A 393 -3.78 -21.21 36.80
C ASP A 393 -3.02 -21.44 35.49
N ILE A 394 -1.96 -20.65 35.25
CA ILE A 394 -1.14 -20.81 34.05
C ILE A 394 -0.46 -22.18 34.01
N LEU A 395 -0.15 -22.65 32.79
CA LEU A 395 0.41 -23.99 32.58
C LEU A 395 1.74 -24.21 33.34
N VAL A 396 2.64 -23.23 33.27
CA VAL A 396 3.93 -23.25 33.98
C VAL A 396 4.12 -21.90 34.65
N ALA A 397 4.00 -21.87 35.98
CA ALA A 397 4.23 -20.68 36.77
C ALA A 397 5.69 -20.57 37.21
N VAL A 398 6.29 -19.40 36.97
CA VAL A 398 7.62 -19.03 37.48
C VAL A 398 7.42 -18.00 38.59
N ALA A 399 7.95 -18.28 39.78
CA ALA A 399 7.86 -17.35 40.91
C ALA A 399 8.74 -16.12 40.69
N ILE A 400 8.17 -14.93 40.94
CA ILE A 400 8.88 -13.65 40.93
C ILE A 400 9.17 -13.28 42.39
N GLU A 401 10.37 -13.59 42.84
CA GLU A 401 10.83 -13.42 44.20
C GLU A 401 11.52 -12.07 44.41
N THR A 402 12.32 -11.63 43.45
CA THR A 402 13.10 -10.39 43.54
C THR A 402 12.96 -9.58 42.25
N TRP A 403 12.28 -8.44 42.35
CA TRP A 403 12.09 -7.51 41.24
C TRP A 403 12.03 -6.08 41.75
N ILE A 404 12.34 -5.13 40.87
CA ILE A 404 12.29 -3.70 41.18
C ILE A 404 11.15 -3.03 40.42
N LEU A 405 10.51 -2.06 41.07
CA LEU A 405 9.53 -1.17 40.46
C LEU A 405 10.08 0.25 40.52
N VAL A 406 10.45 0.78 39.37
CA VAL A 406 11.04 2.10 39.19
C VAL A 406 9.96 3.10 38.83
N TYR A 407 9.86 4.19 39.57
CA TYR A 407 8.81 5.20 39.39
C TYR A 407 9.31 6.59 39.79
N GLU A 408 8.69 7.64 39.25
CA GLU A 408 8.94 9.02 39.69
C GLU A 408 8.22 9.29 41.01
N GLU A 409 8.83 10.02 41.95
CA GLU A 409 8.28 10.28 43.29
C GLU A 409 6.80 10.73 43.28
N LYS A 410 6.43 11.59 42.32
CA LYS A 410 5.05 12.08 42.16
C LYS A 410 4.02 10.98 41.84
N THR A 411 4.46 9.81 41.41
CA THR A 411 3.63 8.67 40.98
C THR A 411 3.61 7.51 41.97
N VAL A 412 4.09 7.72 43.20
CA VAL A 412 4.18 6.67 44.24
C VAL A 412 2.86 5.92 44.48
N VAL A 413 1.73 6.64 44.49
CA VAL A 413 0.40 6.06 44.70
C VAL A 413 0.04 5.08 43.57
N ASN A 414 0.37 5.43 42.32
CA ASN A 414 0.14 4.58 41.17
C ASN A 414 1.04 3.34 41.21
N ALA A 415 2.31 3.50 41.58
CA ALA A 415 3.25 2.40 41.72
C ALA A 415 2.80 1.37 42.77
N GLN A 416 2.36 1.84 43.94
CA GLN A 416 1.83 0.99 45.01
C GLN A 416 0.55 0.27 44.58
N LYS A 417 -0.39 0.99 43.95
CA LYS A 417 -1.63 0.40 43.42
C LYS A 417 -1.33 -0.70 42.39
N PHE A 418 -0.45 -0.41 41.44
CA PHE A 418 -0.02 -1.37 40.42
C PHE A 418 0.61 -2.62 41.04
N SER A 419 1.56 -2.44 41.96
CA SER A 419 2.21 -3.57 42.64
C SER A 419 1.20 -4.46 43.36
N LYS A 420 0.23 -3.87 44.07
CA LYS A 420 -0.82 -4.61 44.75
C LYS A 420 -1.69 -5.40 43.77
N THR A 421 -2.17 -4.75 42.71
CA THR A 421 -3.00 -5.40 41.68
C THR A 421 -2.24 -6.51 40.95
N LEU A 422 -0.96 -6.32 40.64
CA LEU A 422 -0.14 -7.34 40.00
C LEU A 422 0.00 -8.58 40.89
N MET A 423 0.24 -8.40 42.19
CA MET A 423 0.32 -9.52 43.14
C MET A 423 -1.03 -10.25 43.28
N GLU A 424 -2.14 -9.52 43.34
CA GLU A 424 -3.50 -10.10 43.41
C GLU A 424 -3.83 -10.93 42.15
N VAL A 425 -3.63 -10.35 40.96
CA VAL A 425 -3.87 -11.05 39.69
C VAL A 425 -2.91 -12.21 39.50
N GLY A 426 -1.63 -12.02 39.81
CA GLY A 426 -0.62 -13.08 39.75
C GLY A 426 -1.01 -14.28 40.61
N SER A 427 -1.45 -14.05 41.86
CA SER A 427 -1.90 -15.11 42.74
C SER A 427 -3.12 -15.87 42.19
N ASN A 428 -4.07 -15.18 41.56
CA ASN A 428 -5.23 -15.82 40.92
C ASN A 428 -4.86 -16.67 39.70
N MET A 429 -3.72 -16.37 39.06
CA MET A 429 -3.18 -17.12 37.93
C MET A 429 -2.16 -18.19 38.35
N GLY A 430 -1.99 -18.44 39.65
CA GLY A 430 -1.03 -19.40 40.18
C GLY A 430 0.43 -18.93 40.17
N ILE A 431 0.68 -17.64 39.93
CA ILE A 431 2.01 -17.02 39.94
C ILE A 431 2.28 -16.43 41.31
N ARG A 432 3.30 -16.93 42.01
CA ARG A 432 3.78 -16.31 43.25
C ARG A 432 4.62 -15.08 42.91
N ILE A 433 4.11 -13.89 43.25
CA ILE A 433 4.82 -12.61 43.08
C ILE A 433 5.03 -11.99 44.46
N ASN A 434 6.28 -11.84 44.86
CA ASN A 434 6.66 -11.14 46.09
C ASN A 434 6.54 -9.61 45.92
N PRO A 435 6.48 -8.84 47.01
CA PRO A 435 6.51 -7.37 46.93
C PRO A 435 7.79 -6.86 46.24
N PRO A 436 7.71 -5.88 45.33
CA PRO A 436 8.87 -5.31 44.68
C PRO A 436 9.70 -4.46 45.64
N LYS A 437 10.98 -4.28 45.31
CA LYS A 437 11.74 -3.14 45.82
C LYS A 437 11.32 -1.89 45.04
N LEU A 438 10.73 -0.93 45.76
CA LEU A 438 10.31 0.37 45.22
C LEU A 438 11.53 1.28 45.03
N VAL A 439 11.78 1.73 43.80
CA VAL A 439 12.91 2.59 43.44
C VAL A 439 12.36 3.93 42.95
N ALA A 440 12.39 4.93 43.84
CA ALA A 440 11.98 6.29 43.51
C ALA A 440 13.04 7.01 42.65
N LEU A 441 12.55 7.77 41.67
CA LEU A 441 13.33 8.66 40.82
C LEU A 441 12.98 10.13 41.13
N PRO A 442 13.98 11.02 41.24
CA PRO A 442 13.75 12.44 41.49
C PRO A 442 13.25 13.19 40.25
N ASN A 443 13.48 12.65 39.05
CA ASN A 443 13.03 13.22 37.78
C ASN A 443 12.88 12.12 36.73
N ASP A 444 12.28 12.46 35.59
CA ASP A 444 12.01 11.52 34.50
C ASP A 444 13.13 11.46 33.43
N ARG A 445 14.32 11.99 33.68
CA ARG A 445 15.41 11.96 32.68
C ARG A 445 15.90 10.54 32.44
N THR A 446 16.15 10.20 31.17
CA THR A 446 16.62 8.87 30.76
C THR A 446 17.88 8.41 31.51
N GLU A 447 18.84 9.31 31.73
CA GLU A 447 20.05 9.04 32.50
C GLU A 447 19.75 8.61 33.94
N THR A 448 18.79 9.27 34.58
CA THR A 448 18.36 8.96 35.96
C THR A 448 17.80 7.55 36.05
N TYR A 449 16.98 7.12 35.08
CA TYR A 449 16.51 5.73 35.01
C TYR A 449 17.67 4.75 34.90
N ILE A 450 18.62 5.01 33.99
CA ILE A 450 19.76 4.12 33.75
C ILE A 450 20.62 3.98 35.01
N ILE A 451 20.95 5.09 35.67
CA ILE A 451 21.78 5.10 36.88
C ILE A 451 21.08 4.33 38.00
N ARG A 452 19.82 4.66 38.28
CA ARG A 452 19.06 4.06 39.38
C ARG A 452 18.74 2.58 39.16
N ILE A 453 18.53 2.17 37.90
CA ILE A 453 18.39 0.74 37.57
C ILE A 453 19.73 0.04 37.78
N LYS A 454 20.85 0.58 37.28
CA LYS A 454 22.18 -0.04 37.42
C LYS A 454 22.58 -0.27 38.88
N GLU A 455 22.29 0.67 39.77
CA GLU A 455 22.56 0.56 41.21
C GLU A 455 21.84 -0.63 41.86
N GLU A 456 20.74 -1.08 41.26
CA GLU A 456 19.88 -2.13 41.78
C GLU A 456 20.10 -3.49 41.11
N ILE A 457 20.96 -3.55 40.08
CA ILE A 457 21.28 -4.80 39.39
C ILE A 457 22.18 -5.68 40.26
N HIS A 458 21.72 -6.89 40.54
CA HIS A 458 22.44 -7.92 41.27
C HIS A 458 21.98 -9.31 40.80
N ALA A 459 22.74 -10.36 41.16
CA ALA A 459 22.54 -11.72 40.63
C ALA A 459 21.15 -12.33 40.93
N ALA A 460 20.47 -11.88 41.99
CA ALA A 460 19.14 -12.36 42.35
C ALA A 460 18.00 -11.59 41.67
N LEU A 461 18.27 -10.47 41.01
CA LEU A 461 17.24 -9.65 40.37
C LEU A 461 16.67 -10.38 39.14
N GLN A 462 15.35 -10.61 39.14
CA GLN A 462 14.68 -11.36 38.07
C GLN A 462 13.96 -10.46 37.06
N LEU A 463 13.51 -9.28 37.48
CA LEU A 463 12.67 -8.41 36.65
C LEU A 463 12.83 -6.94 37.03
N VAL A 464 12.91 -6.09 36.00
CA VAL A 464 12.83 -4.63 36.13
C VAL A 464 11.51 -4.13 35.57
N VAL A 465 10.67 -3.50 36.39
CA VAL A 465 9.47 -2.81 35.92
C VAL A 465 9.66 -1.30 36.06
N ALA A 466 9.42 -0.54 35.00
CA ALA A 466 9.58 0.91 35.00
C ALA A 466 8.29 1.64 34.56
N ILE A 467 7.85 2.60 35.38
CA ILE A 467 6.68 3.44 35.11
C ILE A 467 7.14 4.75 34.47
N PHE A 468 6.67 5.03 33.26
CA PHE A 468 6.92 6.26 32.54
C PHE A 468 5.73 7.22 32.65
N PRO A 469 5.96 8.52 32.93
CA PRO A 469 4.89 9.52 32.86
C PRO A 469 4.23 9.59 31.47
N GLU A 470 5.05 9.53 30.42
CA GLU A 470 4.65 9.65 29.02
C GLU A 470 5.45 8.67 28.15
N ALA A 471 4.90 8.33 26.98
CA ALA A 471 5.58 7.48 26.01
C ALA A 471 6.79 8.22 25.43
N ARG A 472 7.97 7.61 25.56
CA ARG A 472 9.24 8.20 25.11
C ARG A 472 10.17 7.11 24.58
N ASP A 473 10.38 7.08 23.27
CA ASP A 473 11.08 5.98 22.58
C ASP A 473 12.58 5.94 22.91
N ASP A 474 13.21 7.10 23.06
CA ASP A 474 14.61 7.23 23.49
C ASP A 474 14.85 6.57 24.86
N ARG A 475 13.96 6.84 25.83
CA ARG A 475 14.00 6.25 27.17
C ARG A 475 13.75 4.75 27.13
N TYR A 476 12.72 4.33 26.38
CA TYR A 476 12.39 2.93 26.21
C TYR A 476 13.57 2.14 25.63
N ALA A 477 14.16 2.64 24.53
CA ALA A 477 15.31 2.04 23.86
C ALA A 477 16.53 1.99 24.78
N ALA A 478 16.81 3.05 25.54
CA ALA A 478 17.96 3.09 26.43
C ALA A 478 17.86 2.07 27.58
N ILE A 479 16.69 1.96 28.22
CA ILE A 479 16.48 0.97 29.29
C ILE A 479 16.43 -0.46 28.72
N LYS A 480 15.84 -0.68 27.55
CA LYS A 480 15.88 -2.00 26.88
C LYS A 480 17.30 -2.40 26.51
N THR A 481 18.11 -1.47 26.02
CA THR A 481 19.53 -1.70 25.73
C THR A 481 20.29 -2.06 27.01
N LEU A 482 20.05 -1.33 28.09
CA LEU A 482 20.64 -1.63 29.39
C LEU A 482 20.26 -3.05 29.86
N CYS A 483 18.98 -3.33 30.05
CA CYS A 483 18.52 -4.58 30.65
C CYS A 483 18.80 -5.77 29.74
N THR A 484 18.43 -5.71 28.47
CA THR A 484 18.51 -6.86 27.56
C THR A 484 19.92 -7.09 27.03
N VAL A 485 20.61 -6.03 26.56
CA VAL A 485 21.90 -6.18 25.87
C VAL A 485 23.07 -6.25 26.85
N GLN A 486 23.05 -5.46 27.92
CA GLN A 486 24.20 -5.40 28.84
C GLN A 486 24.10 -6.41 29.99
N TYR A 487 22.89 -6.70 30.50
CA TYR A 487 22.72 -7.48 31.73
C TYR A 487 21.84 -8.74 31.59
N ALA A 488 21.29 -9.01 30.40
CA ALA A 488 20.37 -10.14 30.15
C ALA A 488 19.19 -10.22 31.15
N LEU A 489 18.68 -9.05 31.55
CA LEU A 489 17.57 -8.92 32.49
C LEU A 489 16.24 -8.68 31.76
N PRO A 490 15.19 -9.46 32.05
CA PRO A 490 13.84 -9.15 31.63
C PRO A 490 13.41 -7.78 32.15
N SER A 491 12.76 -6.99 31.29
CA SER A 491 12.25 -5.68 31.68
C SER A 491 10.88 -5.39 31.08
N GLN A 492 10.01 -4.75 31.87
CA GLN A 492 8.68 -4.30 31.47
C GLN A 492 8.54 -2.80 31.68
N MET A 493 8.10 -2.08 30.66
CA MET A 493 7.85 -0.65 30.72
C MET A 493 6.34 -0.40 30.63
N MET A 494 5.86 0.61 31.33
CA MET A 494 4.44 0.97 31.33
C MET A 494 4.26 2.48 31.45
N ASN A 495 3.20 3.02 30.85
CA ASN A 495 2.87 4.44 30.97
C ASN A 495 1.87 4.69 32.10
N VAL A 496 1.95 5.85 32.76
CA VAL A 496 1.00 6.24 33.82
C VAL A 496 -0.44 6.28 33.31
N LYS A 497 -0.67 6.69 32.05
CA LYS A 497 -2.02 6.72 31.44
C LYS A 497 -2.69 5.34 31.40
N THR A 498 -1.90 4.27 31.31
CA THR A 498 -2.40 2.88 31.34
C THR A 498 -2.97 2.49 32.72
N ASN A 499 -2.62 3.20 33.80
CA ASN A 499 -3.11 2.92 35.16
C ASN A 499 -4.45 3.59 35.53
N LEU A 500 -5.05 4.38 34.61
CA LEU A 500 -6.23 5.21 34.89
C LEU A 500 -7.50 4.83 34.11
N GLN A 501 -7.42 3.91 33.14
CA GLN A 501 -8.61 3.47 32.40
C GLN A 501 -9.18 2.16 32.94
N SER A 502 -10.47 2.22 33.22
CA SER A 502 -11.35 1.23 33.79
C SER A 502 -11.32 -0.12 33.07
N SER A 503 -11.40 -1.19 33.87
CA SER A 503 -11.91 -2.54 33.54
C SER A 503 -11.29 -3.40 32.44
N GLU A 504 -10.40 -2.91 31.58
CA GLU A 504 -9.66 -3.78 30.63
C GLU A 504 -8.20 -3.33 30.53
N ILE A 505 -7.31 -4.06 31.21
CA ILE A 505 -5.86 -3.90 31.05
C ILE A 505 -5.47 -4.58 29.74
N ALA A 506 -5.53 -3.84 28.64
CA ALA A 506 -4.94 -4.26 27.37
C ALA A 506 -3.40 -4.12 27.48
N PHE A 507 -2.70 -5.25 27.60
CA PHE A 507 -1.25 -5.29 27.42
C PHE A 507 -0.94 -5.20 25.92
N GLY A 508 -0.80 -3.98 25.41
CA GLY A 508 -0.10 -3.74 24.14
C GLY A 508 1.39 -3.58 24.40
N CYS A 509 2.22 -4.46 23.83
CA CYS A 509 3.59 -4.05 23.49
C CYS A 509 3.50 -3.03 22.35
N PRO A 510 4.32 -1.97 22.34
CA PRO A 510 4.48 -1.13 21.16
C PRO A 510 4.92 -1.95 19.95
#